data_AF-A0A9W9TPD8-F1
#
_entry.id   AF-A0A9W9TPD8-F1
#
_cell.length_a   1.000
_cell.length_b   1.000
_cell.length_c   1.000
_cell.angle_alpha   90.00
_cell.angle_beta   90.00
_cell.angle_gamma   90.00
#
_symmetry.space_group_name_H-M   'P 1'
#
loop_
_entity.id
_entity.type
_entity.pdbx_description
1 polymer ?
#
loop_
_entity_poly.entity_id
_entity_poly.type
_entity_poly.pdbx_seq_one_letter_code
_entity_poly.pdbx_strand_id
1 'polypeptide(L)'
;MAARIPVSQVPAMFARRQPRVIQTARRLQSSSAPQTQNPAYPLYPSVIQLLHEKNIPVSEASKIPASGPKGRLLKGDVLAYLGQIANDYPATQAASLAKLQVLDLSNIKIAAPAPKPAAPAAEAKEEPVVAKPPPMASVAITISLAAVLSAQRKLQESLGVTVPLSRFLAIATDLANDDLPRAKNFKPSADELFDEILGGEPVLSSRGDYIPELNAFEASQPRQPEPVAEDIIDILSAKPGKKTAYTPAPSFDDEAGAANVFSLTVPVGEEVRAKAFLERIKTLLQVEPARLVI
;
A
#
# COMPACT_ATOMS: atom_id res chain seq x y z
N MET A 1 -37.39 -12.16 46.17
CA MET A 1 -37.18 -10.81 46.74
C MET A 1 -35.83 -10.31 46.26
N ALA A 2 -35.84 -9.30 45.39
CA ALA A 2 -34.64 -8.69 44.82
C ALA A 2 -34.10 -7.59 45.75
N ALA A 3 -32.80 -7.60 46.03
CA ALA A 3 -32.12 -6.47 46.67
C ALA A 3 -31.14 -5.87 45.65
N ARG A 4 -31.46 -4.65 45.22
CA ARG A 4 -30.67 -3.82 44.31
C ARG A 4 -29.55 -3.15 45.11
N ILE A 5 -28.30 -3.30 44.69
CA ILE A 5 -27.17 -2.54 45.23
C ILE A 5 -26.74 -1.54 44.15
N PRO A 6 -26.71 -0.23 44.43
CA PRO A 6 -26.46 0.80 43.42
C PRO A 6 -24.98 0.86 43.01
N VAL A 7 -24.77 0.96 41.69
CA VAL A 7 -23.48 1.25 41.06
C VAL A 7 -23.12 2.72 41.33
N SER A 8 -22.57 2.99 42.50
CA SER A 8 -21.97 4.29 42.78
C SER A 8 -20.86 4.16 43.81
N GLN A 9 -19.72 3.59 43.40
CA GLN A 9 -18.42 3.78 44.06
C GLN A 9 -17.31 3.19 43.18
N VAL A 10 -17.06 3.83 42.04
CA VAL A 10 -15.76 3.69 41.36
C VAL A 10 -14.89 4.84 41.89
N PRO A 11 -13.71 4.56 42.48
CA PRO A 11 -12.84 5.59 43.01
C PRO A 11 -12.37 6.54 41.90
N ALA A 12 -12.53 7.84 42.15
CA ALA A 12 -12.22 8.96 41.25
C ALA A 12 -10.72 9.16 40.93
N MET A 13 -9.89 8.12 41.09
CA MET A 13 -8.43 8.20 40.94
C MET A 13 -7.92 7.76 39.56
N PHE A 14 -8.76 7.16 38.70
CA PHE A 14 -8.37 6.75 37.33
C PHE A 14 -8.95 7.63 36.21
N ALA A 15 -9.74 8.66 36.53
CA ALA A 15 -10.33 9.57 35.54
C ALA A 15 -9.48 10.84 35.26
N ARG A 16 -8.19 10.84 35.60
CA ARG A 16 -7.32 12.04 35.53
C ARG A 16 -6.10 11.88 34.62
N ARG A 17 -6.18 11.19 33.48
CA ARG A 17 -5.14 11.29 32.43
C ARG A 17 -5.71 11.09 31.02
N GLN A 18 -6.78 11.81 30.68
CA GLN A 18 -6.96 12.16 29.26
C GLN A 18 -6.25 13.49 29.02
N PRO A 19 -5.32 13.59 28.05
CA PRO A 19 -4.81 14.89 27.66
C PRO A 19 -6.01 15.69 27.16
N ARG A 20 -6.35 16.77 27.87
CA ARG A 20 -7.24 17.79 27.31
C ARG A 20 -6.58 18.21 26.00
N VAL A 21 -7.15 17.76 24.88
CA VAL A 21 -6.82 18.32 23.57
C VAL A 21 -7.17 19.80 23.72
N ILE A 22 -6.13 20.61 23.81
CA ILE A 22 -6.22 22.06 23.83
C ILE A 22 -6.94 22.40 22.52
N GLN A 23 -8.23 22.70 22.60
CA GLN A 23 -9.01 23.25 21.50
C GLN A 23 -8.51 24.67 21.24
N THR A 24 -7.31 24.80 20.67
CA THR A 24 -6.86 26.02 20.00
C THR A 24 -7.33 26.04 18.55
N ALA A 25 -8.57 25.60 18.30
CA ALA A 25 -9.28 26.08 17.12
C ALA A 25 -9.86 27.45 17.49
N ARG A 26 -9.03 28.49 17.42
CA ARG A 26 -9.52 29.87 17.47
C ARG A 26 -10.42 30.03 16.26
N ARG A 27 -11.73 29.87 16.47
CA ARG A 27 -12.78 29.87 15.45
C ARG A 27 -12.55 31.09 14.55
N LEU A 28 -12.19 30.86 13.28
CA LEU A 28 -12.08 31.90 12.26
C LEU A 28 -13.52 32.33 11.94
N GLN A 29 -14.11 33.15 12.80
CA GLN A 29 -15.43 33.72 12.56
C GLN A 29 -15.29 34.72 11.40
N SER A 30 -15.61 34.28 10.18
CA SER A 30 -15.89 35.16 9.06
C SER A 30 -17.19 35.91 9.34
N SER A 31 -17.12 37.24 9.34
CA SER A 31 -18.30 38.08 9.44
C SER A 31 -18.98 38.13 8.07
N SER A 32 -20.26 37.73 8.01
CA SER A 32 -21.06 37.77 6.77
C SER A 32 -21.58 39.18 6.43
N ALA A 33 -21.42 40.15 7.33
CA ALA A 33 -21.76 41.54 7.08
C ALA A 33 -20.58 42.26 6.41
N PRO A 34 -20.82 43.14 5.41
CA PRO A 34 -19.78 43.95 4.80
C PRO A 34 -19.23 44.92 5.86
N GLN A 35 -18.12 44.55 6.49
CA GLN A 35 -17.39 45.39 7.41
C GLN A 35 -16.22 46.02 6.67
N THR A 36 -15.98 47.30 6.87
CA THR A 36 -14.75 47.93 6.39
C THR A 36 -13.56 47.46 7.23
N GLN A 37 -12.35 47.70 6.71
CA GLN A 37 -11.11 47.31 7.39
C GLN A 37 -11.09 47.80 8.85
N ASN A 38 -10.94 46.87 9.78
CA ASN A 38 -10.75 47.19 11.20
C ASN A 38 -9.33 47.72 11.46
N PRO A 39 -9.14 48.98 11.93
CA PRO A 39 -7.83 49.56 12.18
C PRO A 39 -7.05 48.88 13.32
N ALA A 40 -7.72 48.05 14.14
CA ALA A 40 -7.07 47.29 15.21
C ALA A 40 -6.14 46.18 14.69
N TYR A 41 -6.22 45.80 13.40
CA TYR A 41 -5.36 44.78 12.80
C TYR A 41 -4.48 45.38 11.71
N PRO A 42 -3.15 45.16 11.76
CA PRO A 42 -2.26 45.59 10.69
C PRO A 42 -2.56 44.83 9.40
N LEU A 43 -2.30 45.48 8.26
CA LEU A 43 -2.42 44.87 6.94
C LEU A 43 -1.40 43.73 6.76
N TYR A 44 -1.77 42.71 6.00
CA TYR A 44 -0.85 41.64 5.64
C TYR A 44 0.22 42.12 4.65
N PRO A 45 1.44 41.56 4.68
CA PRO A 45 2.50 41.92 3.73
C PRO A 45 2.07 41.75 2.27
N SER A 46 1.33 40.69 1.97
CA SER A 46 0.79 40.41 0.62
C SER A 46 -0.25 41.43 0.17
N VAL A 47 -1.01 42.00 1.11
CA VAL A 47 -1.98 43.04 0.84
C VAL A 47 -1.28 44.39 0.65
N ILE A 48 -0.31 44.72 1.50
CA ILE A 48 0.50 45.94 1.37
C ILE A 48 1.20 45.96 0.02
N GLN A 49 1.85 44.86 -0.36
CA GLN A 49 2.50 44.72 -1.66
C GLN A 49 1.50 44.93 -2.81
N LEU A 50 0.33 44.30 -2.76
CA LEU A 50 -0.69 44.44 -3.79
C LEU A 50 -1.22 45.88 -3.89
N LEU A 51 -1.47 46.53 -2.76
CA LEU A 51 -1.89 47.94 -2.74
C LEU A 51 -0.82 48.85 -3.38
N HIS A 52 0.46 48.59 -3.10
CA HIS A 52 1.57 49.33 -3.71
C HIS A 52 1.67 49.06 -5.22
N GLU A 53 1.58 47.80 -5.64
CA GLU A 53 1.62 47.41 -7.07
C GLU A 53 0.47 48.03 -7.88
N LYS A 54 -0.68 48.23 -7.24
CA LYS A 54 -1.88 48.80 -7.87
C LYS A 54 -2.04 50.29 -7.62
N ASN A 55 -1.04 50.94 -7.02
CA ASN A 55 -1.02 52.37 -6.69
C ASN A 55 -2.24 52.83 -5.86
N ILE A 56 -2.77 51.96 -5.00
CA ILE A 56 -3.87 52.28 -4.09
C ILE A 56 -3.26 52.83 -2.80
N PRO A 57 -3.55 54.08 -2.39
CA PRO A 57 -3.07 54.61 -1.13
C PRO A 57 -3.67 53.84 0.05
N VAL A 58 -2.91 53.68 1.12
CA VAL A 58 -3.33 52.94 2.34
C VAL A 58 -4.63 53.52 2.94
N SER A 59 -4.91 54.81 2.72
CA SER A 59 -6.14 55.48 3.14
C SER A 59 -7.40 54.92 2.46
N GLU A 60 -7.29 54.38 1.24
CA GLU A 60 -8.40 53.76 0.52
C GLU A 60 -8.68 52.33 0.98
N ALA A 61 -7.73 51.67 1.65
CA ALA A 61 -7.93 50.33 2.22
C ALA A 61 -9.08 50.30 3.24
N SER A 62 -9.35 51.44 3.91
CA SER A 62 -10.49 51.59 4.82
C SER A 62 -11.87 51.61 4.12
N LYS A 63 -11.91 51.81 2.80
CA LYS A 63 -13.16 51.82 2.00
C LYS A 63 -13.48 50.46 1.39
N ILE A 64 -12.51 49.54 1.38
CA ILE A 64 -12.66 48.21 0.79
C ILE A 64 -13.48 47.32 1.75
N PRO A 65 -14.50 46.60 1.26
CA PRO A 65 -15.25 45.65 2.07
C PRO A 65 -14.35 44.47 2.46
N ALA A 66 -14.20 44.23 3.75
CA ALA A 66 -13.36 43.17 4.30
C ALA A 66 -14.20 41.92 4.60
N SER A 67 -13.83 40.79 4.00
CA SER A 67 -14.47 39.48 4.23
C SER A 67 -13.72 38.61 5.26
N GLY A 68 -12.51 39.02 5.65
CA GLY A 68 -11.70 38.28 6.61
C GLY A 68 -12.22 38.34 8.05
N PRO A 69 -11.74 37.41 8.90
CA PRO A 69 -12.22 37.31 10.27
C PRO A 69 -11.97 38.60 11.05
N LYS A 70 -13.01 39.06 11.77
CA LYS A 70 -13.03 40.33 12.53
C LYS A 70 -12.84 41.59 11.65
N GLY A 71 -13.36 41.60 10.43
CA GLY A 71 -13.26 42.75 9.51
C GLY A 71 -11.84 42.95 9.00
N ARG A 72 -11.09 41.85 8.82
CA ARG A 72 -9.71 41.90 8.31
C ARG A 72 -9.71 41.89 6.79
N LEU A 73 -8.97 42.80 6.19
CA LEU A 73 -8.87 42.91 4.74
C LEU A 73 -7.94 41.82 4.17
N LEU A 74 -8.46 41.06 3.20
CA LEU A 74 -7.76 39.94 2.55
C LEU A 74 -7.34 40.30 1.12
N LYS A 75 -6.43 39.50 0.54
CA LYS A 75 -6.00 39.65 -0.86
C LYS A 75 -7.19 39.60 -1.83
N GLY A 76 -8.13 38.68 -1.59
CA GLY A 76 -9.34 38.55 -2.40
C GLY A 76 -10.21 39.80 -2.38
N ASP A 77 -10.32 40.47 -1.24
CA ASP A 77 -11.13 41.69 -1.10
C ASP A 77 -10.58 42.84 -1.95
N VAL A 78 -9.26 42.99 -2.01
CA VAL A 78 -8.62 44.01 -2.87
C VAL A 78 -8.76 43.66 -4.34
N LEU A 79 -8.64 42.38 -4.70
CA LEU A 79 -8.84 41.93 -6.08
C LEU A 79 -10.29 42.10 -6.54
N ALA A 80 -11.25 41.90 -5.65
CA ALA A 80 -12.67 42.16 -5.91
C ALA A 80 -12.91 43.65 -6.12
N TYR A 81 -12.34 44.50 -5.26
CA TYR A 81 -12.42 45.95 -5.42
C TYR A 81 -11.83 46.46 -6.75
N LEU A 82 -10.77 45.81 -7.24
CA LEU A 82 -10.15 46.08 -8.54
C LEU A 82 -10.95 45.51 -9.74
N GLY A 83 -12.00 44.73 -9.51
CA GLY A 83 -12.78 44.07 -10.56
C GLY A 83 -12.06 42.90 -11.25
N GLN A 84 -10.96 42.40 -10.68
CA GLN A 84 -10.24 41.24 -11.23
C GLN A 84 -10.93 39.91 -10.91
N ILE A 85 -11.78 39.91 -9.88
CA ILE A 85 -12.65 38.80 -9.51
C ILE A 85 -14.07 39.33 -9.26
N ALA A 86 -15.06 38.44 -9.26
CA ALA A 86 -16.43 38.81 -8.92
C ALA A 86 -16.53 39.34 -7.47
N ASN A 87 -17.31 40.41 -7.27
CA ASN A 87 -17.47 41.08 -5.96
C ASN A 87 -17.95 40.13 -4.85
N ASP A 88 -18.78 39.14 -5.20
CA ASP A 88 -19.36 38.19 -4.25
C ASP A 88 -18.46 36.95 -4.00
N TYR A 89 -17.38 36.79 -4.75
CA TYR A 89 -16.47 35.65 -4.64
C TYR A 89 -15.85 35.48 -3.24
N PRO A 90 -15.29 36.52 -2.57
CA PRO A 90 -14.72 36.36 -1.23
C PRO A 90 -15.78 35.93 -0.20
N ALA A 91 -17.00 36.47 -0.29
CA ALA A 91 -18.09 36.13 0.63
C ALA A 91 -18.60 34.69 0.42
N THR A 92 -18.79 34.26 -0.83
CA THR A 92 -19.21 32.88 -1.16
C THR A 92 -18.14 31.86 -0.76
N GLN A 93 -16.86 32.17 -0.99
CA GLN A 93 -15.76 31.30 -0.59
C GLN A 93 -15.67 31.17 0.93
N ALA A 94 -15.84 32.27 1.68
CA ALA A 94 -15.88 32.23 3.14
C ALA A 94 -17.04 31.36 3.66
N ALA A 95 -18.21 31.42 3.03
CA ALA A 95 -19.36 30.57 3.38
C ALA A 95 -19.11 29.08 3.08
N SER A 96 -18.50 28.76 1.94
CA SER A 96 -18.12 27.38 1.58
C SER A 96 -17.09 26.80 2.55
N LEU A 97 -16.07 27.59 2.91
CA LEU A 97 -15.08 27.18 3.89
C LEU A 97 -15.71 26.97 5.27
N ALA A 98 -16.63 27.82 5.70
CA ALA A 98 -17.34 27.64 6.97
C ALA A 98 -18.16 26.34 7.01
N LYS A 99 -18.74 25.92 5.87
CA LYS A 99 -19.44 24.63 5.75
C LYS A 99 -18.47 23.46 5.83
N LEU A 100 -17.37 23.50 5.08
CA LEU A 100 -16.39 22.40 5.04
C LEU A 100 -15.54 22.26 6.31
N GLN A 101 -15.42 23.34 7.10
CA GLN A 101 -14.73 23.32 8.39
C GLN A 101 -15.43 22.46 9.44
N VAL A 102 -16.75 22.28 9.32
CA VAL A 102 -17.51 21.45 10.24
C VAL A 102 -17.67 20.08 9.59
N LEU A 103 -17.04 19.06 10.17
CA LEU A 103 -17.31 17.67 9.79
C LEU A 103 -18.75 17.35 10.15
N ASP A 104 -19.62 17.32 9.15
CA ASP A 104 -21.03 17.00 9.34
C ASP A 104 -21.19 15.48 9.51
N LEU A 105 -21.25 15.03 10.76
CA LEU A 105 -21.42 13.63 11.11
C LEU A 105 -22.91 13.21 11.15
N SER A 106 -23.84 14.10 10.80
CA SER A 106 -25.28 13.86 10.94
C SER A 106 -25.83 12.75 10.02
N ASN A 107 -25.17 12.48 8.90
CA ASN A 107 -25.58 11.47 7.91
C ASN A 107 -24.78 10.16 7.97
N ILE A 108 -24.01 9.93 9.03
CA ILE A 108 -23.26 8.67 9.18
C ILE A 108 -24.21 7.58 9.71
N LYS A 109 -24.66 6.71 8.81
CA LYS A 109 -25.28 5.43 9.18
C LYS A 109 -24.19 4.56 9.80
N ILE A 110 -24.21 4.42 11.12
CA ILE A 110 -23.34 3.48 11.83
C ILE A 110 -23.69 2.07 11.31
N ALA A 111 -22.76 1.48 10.56
CA ALA A 111 -22.90 0.08 10.16
C ALA A 111 -23.03 -0.76 11.43
N ALA A 112 -24.10 -1.55 11.51
CA ALA A 112 -24.35 -2.42 12.65
C ALA A 112 -23.12 -3.32 12.87
N PRO A 113 -22.66 -3.51 14.12
CA PRO A 113 -21.52 -4.37 14.41
C PRO A 113 -21.83 -5.79 13.90
N ALA A 114 -20.94 -6.32 13.06
CA ALA A 114 -21.08 -7.63 12.47
C ALA A 114 -21.28 -8.70 13.56
N PRO A 115 -22.38 -9.48 13.53
CA PRO A 115 -22.56 -10.60 14.45
C PRO A 115 -21.56 -11.72 14.13
N LYS A 116 -21.03 -12.34 15.19
CA LYS A 116 -20.16 -13.52 15.15
C LYS A 116 -20.77 -14.66 14.31
N PRO A 117 -19.93 -15.45 13.61
CA PRO A 117 -20.37 -16.40 12.60
C PRO A 117 -21.00 -17.67 13.22
N ALA A 118 -22.21 -17.99 12.79
CA ALA A 118 -22.81 -19.33 12.88
C ALA A 118 -23.51 -19.63 11.54
N ALA A 119 -23.28 -20.83 11.02
CA ALA A 119 -23.61 -21.30 9.68
C ALA A 119 -25.11 -21.69 9.52
N PRO A 120 -25.61 -22.13 8.34
CA PRO A 120 -26.62 -21.41 7.56
C PRO A 120 -27.95 -22.18 7.37
N ALA A 121 -29.05 -21.47 7.12
CA ALA A 121 -30.25 -22.00 6.47
C ALA A 121 -31.04 -20.87 5.78
N ALA A 122 -31.24 -21.05 4.46
CA ALA A 122 -32.29 -20.60 3.52
C ALA A 122 -33.35 -19.56 3.97
N GLU A 123 -33.91 -18.64 3.17
CA GLU A 123 -33.75 -18.11 1.80
C GLU A 123 -34.80 -16.96 1.67
N ALA A 124 -34.62 -16.09 0.66
CA ALA A 124 -35.63 -15.20 0.03
C ALA A 124 -36.05 -13.88 0.74
N LYS A 125 -35.45 -12.75 0.31
CA LYS A 125 -36.10 -11.68 -0.49
C LYS A 125 -35.16 -10.52 -0.83
N GLU A 126 -35.10 -10.23 -2.14
CA GLU A 126 -34.68 -9.01 -2.86
C GLU A 126 -33.19 -8.63 -2.94
N GLU A 127 -32.72 -8.63 -4.19
CA GLU A 127 -31.34 -8.45 -4.67
C GLU A 127 -30.82 -7.02 -4.48
N PRO A 128 -29.57 -6.90 -4.02
CA PRO A 128 -28.58 -6.14 -4.76
C PRO A 128 -27.52 -7.11 -5.25
N VAL A 129 -27.12 -6.96 -6.52
CA VAL A 129 -26.09 -7.74 -7.20
C VAL A 129 -24.86 -7.90 -6.31
N VAL A 130 -24.78 -9.05 -5.65
CA VAL A 130 -23.57 -9.53 -5.00
C VAL A 130 -22.58 -9.70 -6.13
N ALA A 131 -21.60 -8.80 -6.19
CA ALA A 131 -20.41 -8.99 -7.01
C ALA A 131 -19.83 -10.36 -6.64
N LYS A 132 -20.06 -11.33 -7.51
CA LYS A 132 -19.41 -12.64 -7.48
C LYS A 132 -17.93 -12.36 -7.23
N PRO A 133 -17.29 -12.92 -6.18
CA PRO A 133 -15.86 -12.71 -5.99
C PRO A 133 -15.19 -13.01 -7.32
N PRO A 134 -14.34 -12.09 -7.85
CA PRO A 134 -13.71 -12.31 -9.13
C PRO A 134 -13.04 -13.68 -9.06
N PRO A 135 -13.26 -14.57 -10.04
CA PRO A 135 -12.61 -15.86 -10.01
C PRO A 135 -11.10 -15.60 -9.89
N MET A 136 -10.47 -16.18 -8.88
CA MET A 136 -9.04 -16.04 -8.64
C MET A 136 -8.36 -17.19 -9.36
N ALA A 137 -7.41 -16.88 -10.24
CA ALA A 137 -6.56 -17.84 -10.91
C ALA A 137 -5.23 -17.94 -10.14
N SER A 138 -4.75 -19.17 -9.92
CA SER A 138 -3.43 -19.44 -9.39
C SER A 138 -2.47 -19.77 -10.54
N VAL A 139 -1.37 -19.01 -10.65
CA VAL A 139 -0.29 -19.26 -11.61
C VAL A 139 0.95 -19.66 -10.84
N ALA A 140 1.59 -20.76 -11.23
CA ALA A 140 2.77 -21.28 -10.56
C ALA A 140 3.92 -21.56 -11.55
N ILE A 141 5.16 -21.19 -11.17
CA ILE A 141 6.39 -21.48 -11.93
C ILE A 141 7.44 -22.04 -10.98
N THR A 142 8.18 -23.05 -11.45
CA THR A 142 9.34 -23.61 -10.75
C THR A 142 10.61 -22.79 -11.02
N ILE A 143 11.31 -22.38 -9.97
CA ILE A 143 12.52 -21.56 -10.02
C ILE A 143 13.60 -22.21 -9.15
N SER A 144 14.81 -22.31 -9.69
CA SER A 144 15.98 -22.79 -8.93
C SER A 144 16.72 -21.61 -8.28
N LEU A 145 17.11 -21.78 -7.00
CA LEU A 145 17.85 -20.76 -6.22
C LEU A 145 19.37 -20.98 -6.17
N ALA A 146 19.89 -21.95 -6.93
CA ALA A 146 21.32 -22.31 -6.98
C ALA A 146 22.23 -21.09 -7.21
N ALA A 147 21.85 -20.26 -8.19
CA ALA A 147 22.63 -19.11 -8.61
C ALA A 147 22.72 -18.04 -7.50
N VAL A 148 21.62 -17.81 -6.79
CA VAL A 148 21.56 -16.86 -5.65
C VAL A 148 22.45 -17.34 -4.51
N LEU A 149 22.40 -18.63 -4.16
CA LEU A 149 23.27 -19.20 -3.13
C LEU A 149 24.75 -19.09 -3.51
N SER A 150 25.07 -19.32 -4.79
CA SER A 150 26.44 -19.14 -5.29
C SER A 150 26.91 -17.69 -5.17
N ALA A 151 26.03 -16.72 -5.46
CA ALA A 151 26.33 -15.30 -5.34
C ALA A 151 26.50 -14.89 -3.87
N GLN A 152 25.66 -15.41 -2.98
CA GLN A 152 25.78 -15.18 -1.53
C GLN A 152 27.13 -15.68 -1.00
N ARG A 153 27.57 -16.88 -1.38
CA ARG A 153 28.89 -17.42 -1.00
C ARG A 153 30.04 -16.54 -1.51
N LYS A 154 29.99 -16.12 -2.78
CA LYS A 154 30.99 -15.21 -3.37
C LYS A 154 31.07 -13.86 -2.66
N LEU A 155 29.94 -13.28 -2.25
CA LEU A 155 29.90 -12.02 -1.52
C LEU A 155 30.43 -12.18 -0.09
N GLN A 156 30.11 -13.31 0.55
CA GLN A 156 30.65 -13.64 1.85
C GLN A 156 32.18 -13.82 1.80
N GLU A 157 32.71 -14.46 0.76
CA GLU A 157 34.15 -14.65 0.57
C GLU A 157 34.88 -13.34 0.22
N SER A 158 34.30 -12.50 -0.63
CA SER A 158 34.95 -11.27 -1.12
C SER A 158 34.81 -10.07 -0.20
N LEU A 159 33.65 -9.87 0.41
CA LEU A 159 33.32 -8.70 1.22
C LEU A 159 33.11 -9.03 2.70
N GLY A 160 33.02 -10.31 3.07
CA GLY A 160 32.70 -10.72 4.44
C GLY A 160 31.26 -10.41 4.86
N VAL A 161 30.42 -9.92 3.94
CA VAL A 161 29.04 -9.51 4.22
C VAL A 161 28.07 -10.57 3.72
N THR A 162 27.23 -11.07 4.62
CA THR A 162 26.17 -12.04 4.28
C THR A 162 24.86 -11.32 4.01
N VAL A 163 24.44 -11.26 2.74
CA VAL A 163 23.11 -10.75 2.37
C VAL A 163 22.08 -11.87 2.56
N PRO A 164 20.97 -11.65 3.31
CA PRO A 164 19.96 -12.69 3.51
C PRO A 164 19.15 -12.95 2.23
N LEU A 165 18.73 -14.20 2.02
CA LEU A 165 17.91 -14.60 0.87
C LEU A 165 16.61 -13.80 0.72
N SER A 166 16.01 -13.38 1.84
CA SER A 166 14.81 -12.53 1.85
C SER A 166 15.03 -11.20 1.14
N ARG A 167 16.25 -10.65 1.18
CA ARG A 167 16.58 -9.39 0.50
C ARG A 167 16.64 -9.55 -1.02
N PHE A 168 17.23 -10.65 -1.50
CA PHE A 168 17.24 -11.00 -2.93
C PHE A 168 15.83 -11.17 -3.47
N LEU A 169 14.96 -11.83 -2.69
CA LEU A 169 13.57 -12.01 -3.06
C LEU A 169 12.82 -10.68 -3.09
N ALA A 170 12.96 -9.84 -2.06
CA ALA A 170 12.32 -8.52 -2.02
C ALA A 170 12.73 -7.62 -3.19
N ILE A 171 14.03 -7.55 -3.50
CA ILE A 171 14.51 -6.75 -4.63
C ILE A 171 14.04 -7.36 -5.96
N ALA A 172 14.07 -8.69 -6.10
CA ALA A 172 13.58 -9.35 -7.29
C ALA A 172 12.08 -9.11 -7.51
N THR A 173 11.27 -9.08 -6.44
CA THR A 173 9.84 -8.78 -6.53
C THR A 173 9.60 -7.32 -6.90
N ASP A 174 10.35 -6.39 -6.30
CA ASP A 174 10.22 -4.96 -6.61
C ASP A 174 10.56 -4.69 -8.07
N LEU A 175 11.67 -5.24 -8.56
CA LEU A 175 12.09 -5.08 -9.97
C LEU A 175 11.16 -5.80 -10.95
N ALA A 176 10.63 -6.97 -10.58
CA ALA A 176 9.69 -7.68 -11.44
C ALA A 176 8.36 -6.92 -11.58
N ASN A 177 8.00 -6.10 -10.59
CA ASN A 177 6.76 -5.34 -10.54
C ASN A 177 6.77 -4.07 -11.41
N ASP A 178 7.91 -3.47 -11.73
CA ASP A 178 7.96 -2.14 -12.37
C ASP A 178 7.44 -2.13 -13.82
N ASP A 179 7.88 -3.06 -14.69
CA ASP A 179 7.63 -2.97 -16.14
C ASP A 179 6.55 -3.92 -16.67
N LEU A 180 5.54 -4.28 -15.88
CA LEU A 180 4.64 -5.37 -16.28
C LEU A 180 3.73 -4.98 -17.45
N PRO A 181 3.35 -5.93 -18.33
CA PRO A 181 2.43 -5.62 -19.42
C PRO A 181 1.09 -5.14 -18.88
N ARG A 182 0.57 -4.06 -19.47
CA ARG A 182 -0.70 -3.46 -19.07
C ARG A 182 -1.86 -4.47 -19.14
N ALA A 183 -2.69 -4.49 -18.11
CA ALA A 183 -3.89 -5.32 -18.09
C ALA A 183 -4.94 -4.78 -19.09
N LYS A 184 -5.62 -5.68 -19.80
CA LYS A 184 -6.65 -5.32 -20.81
C LYS A 184 -7.80 -4.49 -20.25
N ASN A 185 -8.04 -4.58 -18.95
CA ASN A 185 -9.15 -3.92 -18.26
C ASN A 185 -8.76 -2.54 -17.70
N PHE A 186 -7.49 -2.15 -17.77
CA PHE A 186 -7.01 -0.91 -17.16
C PHE A 186 -7.10 0.28 -18.13
N LYS A 187 -7.95 1.25 -17.80
CA LYS A 187 -8.19 2.45 -18.62
C LYS A 187 -6.99 3.41 -18.57
N PRO A 188 -6.66 4.11 -19.67
CA PRO A 188 -5.64 5.16 -19.68
C PRO A 188 -6.03 6.34 -18.82
N SER A 189 -5.02 6.87 -18.12
CA SER A 189 -5.15 8.10 -17.34
C SER A 189 -5.32 9.30 -18.26
N ALA A 190 -5.87 10.40 -17.74
CA ALA A 190 -6.05 11.62 -18.54
C ALA A 190 -4.71 12.18 -19.02
N ASP A 191 -3.66 12.04 -18.22
CA ASP A 191 -2.30 12.49 -18.56
C ASP A 191 -1.70 11.60 -19.66
N GLU A 192 -1.82 10.27 -19.58
CA GLU A 192 -1.41 9.36 -20.67
C GLU A 192 -2.09 9.71 -22.00
N LEU A 193 -3.40 9.97 -21.97
CA LEU A 193 -4.16 10.36 -23.15
C LEU A 193 -3.74 11.73 -23.68
N PHE A 194 -3.43 12.66 -22.78
CA PHE A 194 -2.97 13.98 -23.16
C PHE A 194 -1.59 13.93 -23.80
N ASP A 195 -0.67 13.18 -23.23
CA ASP A 195 0.67 12.98 -23.79
C ASP A 195 0.58 12.29 -25.15
N GLU A 196 -0.31 11.31 -25.33
CA GLU A 196 -0.58 10.68 -26.63
C GLU A 196 -1.10 11.71 -27.66
N ILE A 197 -1.97 12.64 -27.25
CA ILE A 197 -2.45 13.75 -28.12
C ILE A 197 -1.30 14.71 -28.48
N LEU A 198 -0.34 14.92 -27.57
CA LEU A 198 0.87 15.71 -27.83
C LEU A 198 1.93 14.97 -28.65
N GLY A 199 1.70 13.69 -28.99
CA GLY A 199 2.61 12.85 -29.78
C GLY A 199 3.60 12.02 -28.96
N GLY A 200 3.37 11.86 -27.66
CA GLY A 200 4.09 10.92 -26.80
C GLY A 200 3.79 9.46 -27.17
N GLU A 201 4.73 8.55 -26.91
CA GLU A 201 4.52 7.12 -27.12
C GLU A 201 3.51 6.56 -26.11
N PRO A 202 2.62 5.63 -26.52
CA PRO A 202 1.65 5.04 -25.61
C PRO A 202 2.36 4.22 -24.54
N VAL A 203 2.02 4.45 -23.27
CA VAL A 203 2.59 3.70 -22.15
C VAL A 203 2.01 2.27 -22.15
N LEU A 204 2.85 1.30 -22.52
CA LEU A 204 2.49 -0.13 -22.64
C LEU A 204 2.77 -0.93 -21.37
N SER A 205 3.66 -0.44 -20.50
CA SER A 205 4.00 -1.04 -19.23
C SER A 205 3.29 -0.37 -18.07
N SER A 206 3.10 -1.10 -16.98
CA SER A 206 2.48 -0.61 -15.76
C SER A 206 3.07 -1.32 -14.56
N ARG A 207 3.25 -0.57 -13.47
CA ARG A 207 3.71 -1.12 -12.20
C ARG A 207 2.63 -1.99 -11.55
N GLY A 208 2.99 -3.20 -11.13
CA GLY A 208 2.11 -4.13 -10.41
C GLY A 208 2.50 -4.24 -8.94
N ASP A 209 1.61 -4.81 -8.14
CA ASP A 209 1.82 -5.06 -6.71
C ASP A 209 1.69 -6.56 -6.41
N TYR A 210 2.41 -7.39 -7.17
CA TYR A 210 2.36 -8.84 -6.97
C TYR A 210 3.36 -9.28 -5.91
N ILE A 211 2.90 -10.15 -5.00
CA ILE A 211 3.71 -10.75 -3.93
C ILE A 211 3.70 -12.27 -4.15
N PRO A 212 4.85 -12.89 -4.49
CA PRO A 212 4.91 -14.32 -4.73
C PRO A 212 4.80 -15.10 -3.42
N GLU A 213 4.03 -16.18 -3.47
CA GLU A 213 3.98 -17.19 -2.42
C GLU A 213 5.00 -18.29 -2.74
N LEU A 214 5.89 -18.57 -1.79
CA LEU A 214 6.90 -19.62 -1.90
C LEU A 214 6.33 -20.91 -1.36
N ASN A 215 5.96 -21.82 -2.26
CA ASN A 215 5.64 -23.19 -1.90
C ASN A 215 6.89 -24.04 -2.15
N ALA A 216 7.72 -24.20 -1.12
CA ALA A 216 8.82 -25.15 -1.15
C ALA A 216 8.21 -26.55 -1.16
N PHE A 217 8.20 -27.20 -2.33
CA PHE A 217 7.92 -28.62 -2.40
C PHE A 217 9.17 -29.32 -1.88
N GLU A 218 9.15 -29.79 -0.62
CA GLU A 218 10.17 -30.72 -0.15
C GLU A 218 10.14 -31.91 -1.11
N ALA A 219 11.22 -32.06 -1.90
CA ALA A 219 11.39 -33.22 -2.73
C ALA A 219 11.24 -34.43 -1.80
N SER A 220 10.28 -35.30 -2.10
CA SER A 220 10.06 -36.54 -1.35
C SER A 220 11.42 -37.18 -1.12
N GLN A 221 11.88 -37.24 0.13
CA GLN A 221 13.17 -37.82 0.45
C GLN A 221 13.26 -39.17 -0.28
N PRO A 222 14.36 -39.47 -0.98
CA PRO A 222 14.55 -40.78 -1.54
C PRO A 222 14.39 -41.75 -0.38
N ARG A 223 13.33 -42.59 -0.46
CA ARG A 223 13.02 -43.62 0.53
C ARG A 223 14.34 -44.37 0.72
N GLN A 224 14.97 -44.23 1.89
CA GLN A 224 16.13 -45.04 2.19
C GLN A 224 15.71 -46.48 1.92
N PRO A 225 16.48 -47.26 1.16
CA PRO A 225 16.16 -48.68 1.02
C PRO A 225 16.12 -49.24 2.43
N GLU A 226 14.95 -49.70 2.87
CA GLU A 226 14.87 -50.44 4.13
C GLU A 226 15.92 -51.55 4.05
N PRO A 227 16.70 -51.79 5.12
CA PRO A 227 17.67 -52.87 5.11
C PRO A 227 16.88 -54.15 4.86
N VAL A 228 17.04 -54.73 3.67
CA VAL A 228 16.51 -56.05 3.35
C VAL A 228 17.20 -56.97 4.35
N ALA A 229 16.42 -57.54 5.27
CA ALA A 229 16.94 -58.54 6.18
C ALA A 229 17.48 -59.69 5.32
N GLU A 230 18.80 -59.84 5.28
CA GLU A 230 19.43 -60.97 4.61
C GLU A 230 18.94 -62.24 5.31
N ASP A 231 18.22 -63.09 4.58
CA ASP A 231 17.69 -64.33 5.10
C ASP A 231 18.84 -65.22 5.58
N ILE A 232 18.66 -65.83 6.76
CA ILE A 232 19.67 -66.69 7.41
C ILE A 232 20.15 -67.82 6.46
N ILE A 233 19.31 -68.21 5.51
CA ILE A 233 19.58 -69.26 4.52
C ILE A 233 20.59 -68.79 3.45
N ASP A 234 20.63 -67.49 3.12
CA ASP A 234 21.63 -66.92 2.21
C ASP A 234 23.00 -66.78 2.89
N ILE A 235 23.02 -66.45 4.20
CA ILE A 235 24.25 -66.37 5.00
C ILE A 235 24.91 -67.75 5.14
N LEU A 236 24.12 -68.81 5.31
CA LEU A 236 24.63 -70.17 5.50
C LEU A 236 24.98 -70.88 4.19
N SER A 237 24.46 -70.43 3.05
CA SER A 237 24.74 -71.00 1.74
C SER A 237 25.84 -70.24 0.97
N ALA A 238 26.32 -69.10 1.48
CA ALA A 238 27.33 -68.29 0.84
C ALA A 238 28.72 -68.95 0.84
N LYS A 239 29.20 -69.33 -0.36
CA LYS A 239 30.62 -69.58 -0.64
C LYS A 239 31.41 -68.25 -0.54
N PRO A 240 32.64 -68.23 -0.01
CA PRO A 240 33.35 -66.98 0.29
C PRO A 240 33.82 -66.31 -1.00
N GLY A 241 33.12 -65.27 -1.45
CA GLY A 241 33.54 -64.56 -2.65
C GLY A 241 32.64 -63.40 -3.08
N LYS A 242 32.72 -62.27 -2.37
CA LYS A 242 32.94 -60.91 -2.91
C LYS A 242 32.56 -59.87 -1.85
N LYS A 243 33.56 -59.13 -1.39
CA LYS A 243 33.35 -57.91 -0.61
C LYS A 243 32.76 -56.86 -1.54
N THR A 244 31.51 -56.49 -1.33
CA THR A 244 30.94 -55.28 -1.91
C THR A 244 31.57 -54.10 -1.18
N ALA A 245 32.35 -53.31 -1.91
CA ALA A 245 32.93 -52.09 -1.41
C ALA A 245 31.80 -51.11 -1.11
N TYR A 246 31.72 -50.66 0.14
CA TYR A 246 30.94 -49.49 0.52
C TYR A 246 31.58 -48.27 -0.16
N THR A 247 30.99 -47.83 -1.27
CA THR A 247 31.22 -46.48 -1.78
C THR A 247 30.65 -45.50 -0.76
N PRO A 248 31.45 -44.57 -0.19
CA PRO A 248 30.90 -43.53 0.65
C PRO A 248 29.90 -42.72 -0.17
N ALA A 249 28.73 -42.47 0.42
CA ALA A 249 27.73 -41.59 -0.15
C ALA A 249 28.37 -40.23 -0.49
N PRO A 250 28.04 -39.61 -1.64
CA PRO A 250 28.49 -38.26 -1.92
C PRO A 250 28.03 -37.34 -0.79
N SER A 251 28.96 -36.51 -0.34
CA SER A 251 28.77 -35.46 0.64
C SER A 251 27.60 -34.55 0.27
N PHE A 252 26.93 -34.06 1.31
CA PHE A 252 25.84 -33.08 1.29
C PHE A 252 26.25 -31.75 0.63
N ASP A 253 26.40 -31.72 -0.69
CA ASP A 253 26.64 -30.49 -1.46
C ASP A 253 25.58 -30.25 -2.57
N ASP A 254 24.57 -31.12 -2.69
CA ASP A 254 23.55 -31.06 -3.75
C ASP A 254 22.14 -30.63 -3.27
N GLU A 255 22.03 -29.88 -2.16
CA GLU A 255 20.78 -29.14 -1.83
C GLU A 255 20.63 -27.86 -2.67
N ALA A 256 21.54 -27.61 -3.61
CA ALA A 256 21.54 -26.43 -4.47
C ALA A 256 20.48 -26.48 -5.59
N GLY A 257 19.80 -27.62 -5.78
CA GLY A 257 18.89 -27.87 -6.91
C GLY A 257 17.40 -27.96 -6.56
N ALA A 258 16.97 -27.64 -5.33
CA ALA A 258 15.56 -27.72 -4.99
C ALA A 258 14.73 -26.78 -5.88
N ALA A 259 13.89 -27.35 -6.73
CA ALA A 259 13.00 -26.60 -7.61
C ALA A 259 11.86 -26.02 -6.78
N ASN A 260 12.04 -24.77 -6.34
CA ASN A 260 11.05 -24.09 -5.52
C ASN A 260 9.89 -23.61 -6.40
N VAL A 261 8.65 -23.86 -5.97
CA VAL A 261 7.46 -23.44 -6.71
C VAL A 261 7.03 -22.07 -6.21
N PHE A 262 7.03 -21.08 -7.10
CA PHE A 262 6.53 -19.74 -6.83
C PHE A 262 5.11 -19.65 -7.38
N SER A 263 4.12 -19.39 -6.52
CA SER A 263 2.73 -19.23 -6.89
C SER A 263 2.23 -17.80 -6.68
N LEU A 264 1.33 -17.36 -7.56
CA LEU A 264 0.60 -16.11 -7.44
C LEU A 264 -0.90 -16.34 -7.56
N THR A 265 -1.67 -15.70 -6.70
CA THR A 265 -3.13 -15.66 -6.76
C THR A 265 -3.58 -14.32 -7.33
N VAL A 266 -4.23 -14.34 -8.50
CA VAL A 266 -4.52 -13.13 -9.29
C VAL A 266 -5.95 -13.20 -9.84
N PRO A 267 -6.69 -12.07 -9.95
CA PRO A 267 -8.00 -12.08 -10.59
C PRO A 267 -7.96 -12.54 -12.06
N VAL A 268 -9.01 -13.23 -12.49
CA VAL A 268 -9.18 -13.67 -13.89
C VAL A 268 -9.14 -12.47 -14.84
N GLY A 269 -8.20 -12.51 -15.77
CA GLY A 269 -7.90 -11.42 -16.72
C GLY A 269 -6.46 -10.90 -16.63
N GLU A 270 -5.77 -11.15 -15.53
CA GLU A 270 -4.37 -10.73 -15.31
C GLU A 270 -3.36 -11.88 -15.39
N GLU A 271 -3.78 -13.06 -15.84
CA GLU A 271 -2.92 -14.26 -15.92
C GLU A 271 -1.66 -14.05 -16.76
N VAL A 272 -1.75 -13.29 -17.87
CA VAL A 272 -0.60 -12.97 -18.72
C VAL A 272 0.42 -12.12 -17.96
N ARG A 273 -0.07 -11.19 -17.14
CA ARG A 273 0.77 -10.32 -16.32
C ARG A 273 1.44 -11.11 -15.19
N ALA A 274 0.69 -12.00 -14.55
CA ALA A 274 1.21 -12.91 -13.53
C ALA A 274 2.31 -13.85 -14.09
N LYS A 275 2.11 -14.40 -15.29
CA LYS A 275 3.13 -15.22 -15.98
C LYS A 275 4.39 -14.41 -16.29
N ALA A 276 4.24 -13.22 -16.87
CA ALA A 276 5.37 -12.34 -17.17
C ALA A 276 6.14 -11.94 -15.91
N PHE A 277 5.45 -11.69 -14.79
CA PHE A 277 6.07 -11.42 -13.50
C PHE A 277 6.91 -12.61 -13.00
N LEU A 278 6.33 -13.82 -13.00
CA LEU A 278 7.04 -15.01 -12.54
C LEU A 278 8.22 -15.38 -13.45
N GLU A 279 8.09 -15.16 -14.77
CA GLU A 279 9.19 -15.31 -15.72
C GLU A 279 10.32 -14.32 -15.45
N ARG A 280 10.01 -13.06 -15.08
CA ARG A 280 11.02 -12.08 -14.71
C ARG A 280 11.71 -12.38 -13.39
N ILE A 281 10.97 -12.83 -12.38
CA ILE A 281 11.60 -13.31 -11.15
C ILE A 281 12.56 -14.46 -11.46
N LYS A 282 12.15 -15.38 -12.34
CA LYS A 282 13.01 -16.48 -12.78
C LYS A 282 14.28 -15.97 -13.47
N THR A 283 14.20 -14.99 -14.38
CA THR A 283 15.40 -14.44 -15.03
C THR A 283 16.30 -13.70 -14.05
N LEU A 284 15.75 -12.88 -13.15
CA LEU A 284 16.52 -12.14 -12.16
C LEU A 284 17.26 -13.06 -11.18
N LEU A 285 16.60 -14.12 -10.70
CA LEU A 285 17.21 -15.04 -9.73
C LEU A 285 18.18 -16.04 -10.37
N GLN A 286 17.94 -16.47 -11.62
CA GLN A 286 18.78 -17.47 -12.29
C GLN A 286 19.93 -16.87 -13.12
N VAL A 287 19.68 -15.77 -13.84
CA VAL A 287 20.64 -15.21 -14.80
C VAL A 287 21.47 -14.10 -14.15
N GLU A 288 20.85 -13.21 -13.36
CA GLU A 288 21.50 -11.99 -12.86
C GLU A 288 21.39 -11.78 -11.33
N PRO A 289 21.80 -12.76 -10.49
CA PRO A 289 21.68 -12.60 -9.04
C PRO A 289 22.56 -11.46 -8.49
N ALA A 290 23.60 -11.05 -9.21
CA ALA A 290 24.49 -9.94 -8.81
C ALA A 290 23.82 -8.57 -8.90
N ARG A 291 22.85 -8.39 -9.81
CA ARG A 291 22.10 -7.12 -9.94
C ARG A 291 21.22 -6.86 -8.73
N LEU A 292 20.86 -7.90 -7.98
CA LEU A 292 19.98 -7.84 -6.82
C LEU A 292 20.69 -7.37 -5.54
N VAL A 293 21.98 -7.03 -5.60
CA VAL A 293 22.78 -6.65 -4.42
C VAL A 293 23.17 -5.17 -4.44
N ILE A 294 23.10 -4.54 -5.61
CA ILE A 294 23.42 -3.13 -5.85
C ILE A 294 22.16 -2.29 -5.63
#